data_AF-A0A918TYL9-F1
#
_entry.id   AF-A0A918TYL9-F1
#
_cell.length_a   1.000
_cell.length_b   1.000
_cell.length_c   1.000
_cell.angle_alpha   90.00
_cell.angle_beta   90.00
_cell.angle_gamma   90.00
#
_symmetry.space_group_name_H-M   'P 1'
#
loop_
_entity.id
_entity.type
_entity.pdbx_description
1 polymer ?
#
loop_
_entity_poly.entity_id
_entity_poly.type
_entity_poly.pdbx_seq_one_letter_code
_entity_poly.pdbx_strand_id
1 'polypeptide(L)'
;MSELVEQLVQVEHVLDLGDEVHVLFSVPVDANFALTDDSTLDGRPVRKWLSQPRVLGKNGKPRLDMLKIILKSISDASYFQAGERSKLLVEPISR
;
A
#
# COMPACT_ATOMS: atom_id res chain seq x y z
N MET A 1 6.13 17.21 14.86
CA MET A 1 5.91 15.86 14.32
C MET A 1 4.55 15.89 13.68
N SER A 2 4.44 15.56 12.39
CA SER A 2 3.16 15.44 11.71
C SER A 2 2.38 14.27 12.30
N GLU A 3 1.07 14.43 12.50
CA GLU A 3 0.22 13.35 12.98
C GLU A 3 0.01 12.33 11.85
N LEU A 4 0.25 11.05 12.13
CA LEU A 4 -0.01 9.98 11.17
C LEU A 4 -1.52 9.74 11.06
N VAL A 5 -1.99 9.49 9.84
CA VAL A 5 -3.41 9.26 9.54
C VAL A 5 -3.62 7.88 8.92
N GLU A 6 -4.80 7.31 9.14
CA GLU A 6 -5.21 6.08 8.45
C GLU A 6 -5.78 6.41 7.07
N GLN A 7 -5.14 5.91 6.02
CA GLN A 7 -5.63 5.91 4.65
C GLN A 7 -6.22 4.54 4.32
N LEU A 8 -7.49 4.50 3.92
CA LEU A 8 -8.08 3.27 3.39
C LEU A 8 -7.51 2.97 2.01
N VAL A 9 -7.02 1.76 1.83
CA VAL A 9 -6.46 1.25 0.57
C VAL A 9 -7.11 -0.08 0.22
N GLN A 10 -7.08 -0.42 -1.06
CA GLN A 10 -7.62 -1.68 -1.56
C GLN A 10 -6.45 -2.58 -1.96
N VAL A 11 -6.30 -3.73 -1.30
CA VAL A 11 -5.28 -4.72 -1.68
C VAL A 11 -5.68 -5.31 -3.03
N GLU A 12 -4.79 -5.20 -4.01
CA GLU A 12 -4.96 -5.74 -5.35
C GLU A 12 -4.26 -7.10 -5.46
N HIS A 13 -3.03 -7.19 -4.92
CA HIS A 13 -2.24 -8.41 -4.96
C HIS A 13 -1.32 -8.54 -3.74
N VAL A 14 -1.08 -9.79 -3.34
CA VAL A 14 -0.05 -10.18 -2.39
C VAL A 14 0.89 -11.13 -3.12
N LEU A 15 2.17 -10.76 -3.23
CA LEU A 15 3.19 -11.56 -3.91
C LEU A 15 4.19 -12.05 -2.87
N ASP A 16 4.22 -13.35 -2.65
CA ASP A 16 5.27 -14.02 -1.89
C ASP A 16 6.43 -14.38 -2.84
N LEU A 17 7.58 -13.75 -2.63
CA LEU A 17 8.80 -13.94 -3.42
C LEU A 17 9.84 -14.80 -2.69
N GLY A 18 9.45 -15.47 -1.60
CA GLY A 18 10.28 -16.37 -0.81
C GLY A 18 10.96 -15.68 0.38
N ASP A 19 11.71 -14.61 0.13
CA ASP A 19 12.36 -13.81 1.18
C ASP A 19 11.61 -12.51 1.52
N GLU A 20 10.70 -12.10 0.64
CA GLU A 20 9.92 -10.88 0.80
C GLU A 20 8.47 -11.08 0.38
N VAL A 21 7.58 -10.39 1.09
CA VAL A 21 6.16 -10.35 0.75
C VAL A 21 5.83 -8.93 0.33
N HIS A 22 5.41 -8.79 -0.92
CA HIS A 22 5.05 -7.52 -1.54
C HIS A 22 3.54 -7.39 -1.54
N VAL A 23 3.03 -6.30 -0.97
CA VAL A 23 1.61 -5.96 -1.00
C VAL A 23 1.42 -4.82 -1.98
N LEU A 24 0.63 -5.07 -3.02
CA LEU A 24 0.24 -4.09 -4.02
C LEU A 24 -1.18 -3.66 -3.71
N PHE A 25 -1.38 -2.35 -3.60
CA PHE A 25 -2.68 -1.78 -3.29
C PHE A 25 -2.96 -0.54 -4.14
N SER A 26 -4.23 -0.31 -4.41
CA SER A 26 -4.69 0.89 -5.08
C SER A 26 -5.09 1.95 -4.06
N VAL A 27 -4.80 3.21 -4.40
CA VAL A 27 -5.16 4.39 -3.61
C VAL A 27 -6.06 5.33 -4.40
N PRO A 28 -6.92 6.12 -3.72
CA PRO A 28 -7.67 7.19 -4.37
C PRO A 28 -6.74 8.16 -5.11
N VAL A 29 -7.18 8.68 -6.26
CA VAL A 29 -6.39 9.56 -7.15
C VAL A 29 -5.97 10.88 -6.47
N ASP A 30 -6.73 11.31 -5.47
CA ASP A 30 -6.51 12.52 -4.69
C ASP A 30 -5.74 12.29 -3.39
N ALA A 31 -5.37 11.04 -3.08
CA ALA A 31 -4.61 10.70 -1.90
C ALA A 31 -3.20 11.30 -1.98
N ASN A 32 -2.85 12.12 -0.98
CA ASN A 32 -1.56 12.80 -0.91
C ASN A 32 -0.90 12.51 0.44
N PHE A 33 0.04 11.58 0.45
CA PHE A 33 0.70 11.12 1.67
C PHE A 33 2.11 10.62 1.40
N ALA A 34 2.91 10.55 2.45
CA ALA A 34 4.23 9.93 2.48
C ALA A 34 4.20 8.66 3.35
N LEU A 35 4.94 7.64 2.90
CA LEU A 35 5.32 6.52 3.74
C LEU A 35 6.55 6.93 4.59
N THR A 36 6.47 6.64 5.89
CA THR A 36 7.54 6.86 6.87
C THR A 36 8.03 5.52 7.43
N ASP A 37 9.08 5.53 8.25
CA ASP A 37 9.58 4.30 8.88
C ASP A 37 8.59 3.68 9.90
N ASP A 38 7.65 4.50 10.38
CA ASP A 38 6.56 4.15 11.29
C ASP A 38 5.27 3.74 10.55
N SER A 39 5.27 3.78 9.21
CA SER A 39 4.11 3.35 8.43
C SER A 39 3.82 1.86 8.65
N THR A 40 2.52 1.56 8.70
CA THR A 40 2.00 0.19 8.85
C THR A 40 0.84 -0.06 7.89
N LEU A 41 0.62 -1.33 7.54
CA LEU A 41 -0.60 -1.79 6.87
C LEU A 41 -1.35 -2.71 7.83
N ASP A 42 -2.55 -2.33 8.25
CA ASP A 42 -3.32 -2.99 9.31
C ASP A 42 -2.49 -3.26 10.58
N GLY A 43 -1.65 -2.29 10.96
CA GLY A 43 -0.76 -2.38 12.11
C GLY A 43 0.52 -3.19 11.90
N ARG A 44 0.74 -3.75 10.70
CA ARG A 44 1.96 -4.49 10.34
C ARG A 44 3.03 -3.57 9.77
N PRO A 45 4.26 -3.55 10.30
CA PRO A 45 5.32 -2.68 9.81
C PRO A 45 5.71 -2.96 8.36
N VAL A 46 5.88 -1.89 7.59
CA VAL A 46 6.19 -1.98 6.15
C VAL A 46 7.47 -1.24 5.80
N ARG A 47 8.11 -1.65 4.70
CA ARG A 47 9.20 -0.92 4.05
C ARG A 47 8.63 -0.12 2.89
N LYS A 48 9.08 1.12 2.76
CA LYS A 48 8.78 1.99 1.62
C LYS A 48 9.26 1.32 0.33
N TRP A 49 8.39 1.26 -0.68
CA TRP A 49 8.79 0.84 -2.01
C TRP A 49 8.13 1.68 -3.10
N LEU A 50 8.71 1.60 -4.31
CA LEU A 50 8.36 2.32 -5.53
C LEU A 50 6.84 2.27 -5.84
N SER A 51 6.28 3.43 -6.22
CA SER A 51 5.01 3.52 -6.94
C SER A 51 5.16 2.84 -8.30
N GLN A 52 4.25 1.94 -8.65
CA GLN A 52 4.07 1.55 -10.05
C GLN A 52 3.05 2.51 -10.67
N PRO A 53 3.42 3.29 -11.70
CA PRO A 53 2.51 4.24 -12.29
C PRO A 53 1.38 3.48 -13.01
N ARG A 54 0.20 3.52 -12.39
CA ARG A 54 -1.13 3.24 -12.94
C ARG A 54 -1.48 1.75 -13.18
N VAL A 55 -2.54 1.29 -12.50
CA VAL A 55 -3.33 0.12 -12.92
C VAL A 55 -4.14 0.50 -14.16
N LEU A 56 -4.04 -0.32 -15.22
CA LEU A 56 -4.87 -0.16 -16.41
C LEU A 56 -6.25 -0.79 -16.17
N GLY A 57 -7.31 -0.04 -16.46
CA GLY A 57 -8.65 -0.59 -16.57
C GLY A 57 -8.78 -1.54 -17.77
N LYS A 58 -9.89 -2.27 -17.86
CA LYS A 58 -10.19 -3.20 -18.98
C LYS A 58 -10.19 -2.54 -20.36
N ASN A 59 -10.26 -1.20 -20.41
CA ASN A 59 -10.19 -0.38 -21.61
C ASN A 59 -8.76 0.13 -21.93
N GLY A 60 -7.74 -0.35 -21.20
CA GLY A 60 -6.37 0.11 -21.33
C GLY A 60 -6.12 1.54 -20.82
N LYS A 61 -7.12 2.19 -20.20
CA LYS A 61 -6.96 3.52 -19.61
C LYS A 61 -6.49 3.40 -18.15
N PRO A 62 -5.57 4.28 -17.70
CA PRO A 62 -5.23 4.40 -16.29
C PRO A 62 -6.48 4.59 -15.42
N ARG A 63 -6.60 3.79 -14.36
CA ARG A 63 -7.74 3.86 -13.44
C ARG A 63 -7.34 4.37 -12.05
N LEU A 64 -6.22 3.88 -11.51
CA LEU A 64 -5.73 4.16 -10.15
C LEU A 64 -4.20 4.06 -10.13
N ASP A 65 -3.53 4.78 -9.25
CA ASP A 65 -2.11 4.53 -8.98
C ASP A 65 -1.97 3.27 -8.10
N MET A 66 -1.04 2.41 -8.48
CA MET A 66 -0.72 1.21 -7.70
C MET A 66 0.52 1.52 -6.87
N LEU A 67 0.38 1.40 -5.57
CA LEU A 67 1.50 1.48 -4.67
C LEU A 67 1.89 0.07 -4.23
N LYS A 68 3.19 -0.09 -4.02
CA LYS A 68 3.77 -1.33 -3.52
C LYS A 68 4.48 -1.04 -2.22
N ILE A 69 4.29 -1.90 -1.24
CA ILE A 69 5.07 -1.95 -0.01
C ILE A 69 5.57 -3.36 0.21
N ILE A 70 6.59 -3.49 1.06
CA ILE A 70 7.14 -4.80 1.44
C ILE A 70 6.89 -4.98 2.94
N LEU A 71 6.34 -6.12 3.34
CA LEU A 71 6.18 -6.44 4.76
C LEU A 71 7.56 -6.61 5.42
N LYS A 72 7.75 -6.12 6.65
CA LYS A 72 8.99 -6.35 7.40
C LYS A 72 9.10 -7.81 7.89
N SER A 73 7.98 -8.52 8.03
CA SER A 73 7.95 -9.95 8.34
C SER A 73 7.16 -10.73 7.30
N ILE A 74 7.73 -11.82 6.78
CA ILE A 74 7.04 -12.74 5.85
C ILE A 74 5.82 -13.40 6.50
N SER A 75 5.84 -13.61 7.82
CA SER A 75 4.72 -14.21 8.55
C SER A 75 3.47 -13.34 8.54
N ASP A 76 3.62 -12.04 8.29
CA ASP A 76 2.48 -11.12 8.24
C ASP A 76 1.68 -11.28 6.93
N ALA A 77 2.18 -12.02 5.93
CA ALA A 77 1.49 -12.26 4.67
C ALA A 77 0.11 -12.89 4.83
N SER A 78 -0.06 -13.79 5.81
CA SER A 78 -1.32 -14.50 6.04
C SER A 78 -2.47 -13.59 6.48
N TYR A 79 -2.16 -12.36 6.87
CA TYR A 79 -3.16 -11.35 7.23
C TYR A 79 -3.72 -10.64 6.01
N PHE A 80 -3.13 -10.84 4.83
CA PHE A 80 -3.51 -10.12 3.62
C PHE A 80 -4.06 -11.03 2.51
N GLN A 81 -5.09 -10.56 1.83
CA GLN A 81 -5.69 -11.21 0.67
C GLN A 81 -6.10 -10.18 -0.39
N ALA A 82 -5.94 -10.55 -1.65
CA ALA A 82 -6.42 -9.73 -2.77
C ALA A 82 -7.93 -9.48 -2.65
N GLY A 83 -8.35 -8.23 -2.87
CA GLY A 83 -9.75 -7.84 -2.81
C GLY A 83 -10.20 -7.30 -1.45
N GLU A 84 -9.36 -7.33 -0.40
CA GLU A 84 -9.72 -6.72 0.87
C GLU A 84 -9.38 -5.22 0.96
N ARG A 85 -9.99 -4.57 1.95
CA ARG A 85 -9.66 -3.19 2.34
C ARG A 85 -8.77 -3.22 3.57
N SER A 86 -7.69 -2.46 3.50
CA SER A 86 -6.72 -2.34 4.58
C SER A 86 -6.52 -0.88 4.97
N LYS A 87 -6.08 -0.66 6.20
CA LYS A 87 -5.72 0.64 6.75
C LYS A 87 -4.23 0.85 6.64
N LEU A 88 -3.81 1.83 5.85
CA LEU A 88 -2.43 2.24 5.72
C LEU A 88 -2.16 3.46 6.61
N LEU A 89 -1.25 3.34 7.56
CA LEU A 89 -0.82 4.45 8.41
C LEU A 89 0.25 5.28 7.70
N VAL A 90 -0.02 6.56 7.45
CA VAL A 90 0.81 7.42 6.60
C VAL A 90 0.93 8.84 7.15
N GLU A 91 1.96 9.56 6.71
CA GLU A 91 2.07 11.00 6.97
C GLU A 91 1.31 11.77 5.87
N PRO A 92 0.30 12.59 6.20
CA PRO A 92 -0.40 13.39 5.20
C PRO A 92 0.53 14.48 4.64
N ILE A 93 0.55 14.64 3.31
CA ILE A 93 1.27 15.73 2.66
C ILE A 93 0.27 16.86 2.41
N SER A 94 0.46 18.01 3.07
CA SER A 94 -0.32 19.21 2.80
C SER A 94 -0.12 19.65 1.35
N ARG A 95 -1.21 20.03 0.67
CA ARG A 95 -1.15 20.65 -0.66
C ARG A 95 -0.61 22.07 -0.58
#